data_AF-A0A645BCB5-F1
#
_entry.id   AF-A0A645BCB5-F1
#
_cell.length_a   1.000
_cell.length_b   1.000
_cell.length_c   1.000
_cell.angle_alpha   90.00
_cell.angle_beta   90.00
_cell.angle_gamma   90.00
#
_symmetry.space_group_name_H-M   'P 1'
#
loop_
_entity.id
_entity.type
_entity.pdbx_description
1 polymer ?
#
loop_
_entity_poly.entity_id
_entity_poly.type
_entity_poly.pdbx_seq_one_letter_code
_entity_poly.pdbx_strand_id
1 'polypeptide(L)'
;MPNRFLASVCPFIKENIQEKSIHDLVYNAFADFFRKNVMQYDYRNYKVSFAGSVAYHFKDILMEVASGFEIEVGTIVQSPMEGLINYYSK
;
A
#
# COMPACT_ATOMS: atom_id res chain seq x y z
N MET A 1 14.51 -15.29 -6.81
CA MET A 1 14.73 -13.93 -6.26
C MET A 1 13.69 -13.64 -5.19
N PRO A 2 14.08 -12.94 -4.10
CA PRO A 2 13.21 -12.64 -2.95
C PRO A 2 11.85 -12.04 -3.33
N ASN A 3 11.81 -11.10 -4.28
CA ASN A 3 10.56 -10.47 -4.73
C ASN A 3 9.58 -11.46 -5.37
N ARG A 4 10.08 -12.49 -6.08
CA ARG A 4 9.22 -13.52 -6.68
C ARG A 4 8.64 -14.46 -5.62
N PHE A 5 9.41 -14.75 -4.58
CA PHE A 5 8.95 -15.54 -3.44
C PHE A 5 7.87 -14.79 -2.66
N LEU A 6 8.10 -13.52 -2.33
CA LEU A 6 7.09 -12.68 -1.65
C LEU A 6 5.80 -12.55 -2.47
N ALA A 7 5.93 -12.37 -3.79
CA ALA A 7 4.77 -12.36 -4.68
C ALA A 7 3.98 -13.68 -4.63
N SER A 8 4.65 -14.84 -4.52
CA SER A 8 3.97 -16.14 -4.43
C SER A 8 3.23 -16.36 -3.10
N VAL A 9 3.60 -15.65 -2.03
CA VAL A 9 2.97 -15.77 -0.70
C VAL A 9 1.83 -14.76 -0.50
N CYS A 10 1.80 -13.67 -1.29
CA CYS A 10 0.74 -12.67 -1.22
C CYS A 10 -0.70 -13.21 -1.35
N PRO A 11 -1.00 -14.20 -2.23
CA PRO A 11 -2.34 -14.80 -2.30
C PRO A 11 -2.76 -15.45 -0.97
N PHE A 12 -1.85 -16.22 -0.34
CA PHE A 12 -2.10 -16.86 0.94
C PHE A 12 -2.38 -15.84 2.05
N ILE A 13 -1.57 -14.77 2.12
CA ILE A 13 -1.77 -13.67 3.09
C ILE A 13 -3.14 -13.02 2.87
N LYS A 14 -3.52 -12.77 1.61
CA LYS A 14 -4.80 -12.14 1.27
C LYS A 14 -6.00 -13.01 1.65
N GLU A 15 -5.93 -14.31 1.38
CA GLU A 15 -7.00 -15.27 1.70
C GLU A 15 -7.24 -15.40 3.20
N ASN A 16 -6.19 -15.24 4.01
CA ASN A 16 -6.25 -15.42 5.47
C ASN A 16 -6.19 -14.09 6.24
N ILE A 17 -6.46 -12.96 5.58
CA ILE A 17 -6.30 -11.62 6.18
C ILE A 17 -7.24 -11.34 7.36
N GLN A 18 -8.32 -12.13 7.51
CA GLN A 18 -9.25 -12.04 8.63
C GLN A 18 -8.67 -12.63 9.93
N GLU A 19 -7.61 -13.44 9.82
CA GLU A 19 -6.91 -13.97 10.98
C GLU A 19 -6.02 -12.88 11.57
N LYS A 20 -6.21 -12.60 12.87
CA LYS A 20 -5.61 -11.43 13.53
C LYS A 20 -4.09 -11.37 13.35
N SER A 21 -3.37 -12.50 13.41
CA SER A 21 -1.91 -12.47 13.30
C SER A 21 -1.44 -12.09 11.89
N ILE A 22 -2.17 -12.49 10.86
CA ILE A 22 -1.88 -12.14 9.46
C ILE A 22 -2.26 -10.69 9.18
N HIS A 23 -3.38 -10.22 9.71
CA HIS A 23 -3.74 -8.81 9.67
C HIS A 23 -2.63 -7.95 10.30
N ASP A 24 -2.24 -8.28 11.53
CA ASP A 24 -1.20 -7.56 12.29
C ASP A 24 0.15 -7.59 11.54
N LEU A 25 0.48 -8.68 10.85
CA LEU A 25 1.68 -8.77 10.03
C LEU A 25 1.68 -7.71 8.92
N VAL A 26 0.59 -7.63 8.14
CA VAL A 26 0.47 -6.66 7.03
C VAL A 26 0.39 -5.23 7.57
N TYR A 27 -0.37 -5.01 8.64
CA TYR A 27 -0.47 -3.71 9.32
C TYR A 27 0.90 -3.20 9.75
N ASN A 28 1.67 -4.03 10.46
CA ASN A 28 2.99 -3.65 10.96
C ASN A 28 3.98 -3.41 9.82
N ALA A 29 3.92 -4.19 8.73
CA ALA A 29 4.75 -3.96 7.56
C ALA A 29 4.48 -2.60 6.91
N PHE A 30 3.21 -2.20 6.78
CA PHE A 30 2.87 -0.85 6.30
C PHE A 30 3.27 0.23 7.30
N ALA A 31 3.08 0.02 8.60
CA ALA A 31 3.47 0.99 9.62
C ALA A 31 4.98 1.27 9.57
N ASP A 32 5.77 0.21 9.42
CA ASP A 32 7.20 0.30 9.20
C ASP A 32 7.55 1.02 7.89
N PHE A 33 6.83 0.73 6.81
CA PHE A 33 7.01 1.41 5.54
C PHE A 33 6.78 2.92 5.68
N PHE A 34 5.69 3.35 6.32
CA PHE A 34 5.39 4.76 6.53
C PHE A 34 6.45 5.45 7.39
N ARG A 35 6.83 4.87 8.54
CA ARG A 35 7.85 5.44 9.42
C ARG A 35 9.20 5.60 8.73
N LYS A 36 9.62 4.58 7.98
CA LYS A 36 10.96 4.52 7.36
C LYS A 36 11.05 5.31 6.06
N ASN A 37 9.96 5.37 5.28
CA ASN A 37 10.01 5.90 3.91
C ASN A 37 9.14 7.13 3.66
N VAL A 38 8.04 7.31 4.39
CA VAL A 38 7.08 8.40 4.11
C VAL A 38 7.27 9.56 5.09
N MET A 39 7.35 9.25 6.38
CA MET A 39 7.44 10.26 7.45
C MET A 39 8.74 11.07 7.44
N GLN A 40 9.72 10.68 6.60
CA GLN A 40 10.97 11.43 6.41
C GLN A 40 10.80 12.63 5.45
N TYR A 41 9.65 12.74 4.79
CA TYR A 41 9.30 13.83 3.88
C TYR A 41 8.20 14.72 4.50
N ASP A 42 7.84 15.82 3.83
CA ASP A 42 6.73 16.69 4.23
C ASP A 42 5.36 16.07 3.94
N TYR A 43 5.08 14.93 4.57
CA TYR A 43 3.87 14.13 4.34
C TYR A 43 2.58 14.78 4.89
N ARG A 44 2.72 15.85 5.68
CA ARG A 44 1.57 16.58 6.26
C ARG A 44 1.00 17.62 5.31
N ASN A 45 1.82 18.16 4.42
CA ASN A 45 1.38 19.14 3.42
C ASN A 45 1.14 18.51 2.03
N TYR A 46 1.57 17.26 1.82
CA TYR A 46 1.45 16.58 0.53
C TYR A 46 0.77 15.21 0.65
N LYS A 47 -0.10 14.91 -0.32
CA LYS A 47 -0.74 13.60 -0.41
C LYS A 47 0.24 12.54 -0.88
N VAL A 48 0.15 11.36 -0.27
CA VAL A 48 0.95 10.20 -0.63
C VAL A 48 0.14 9.27 -1.52
N SER A 49 0.59 9.06 -2.76
CA SER A 49 -0.07 8.15 -3.71
C SER A 49 0.74 6.86 -3.86
N PHE A 50 0.05 5.75 -4.10
CA PHE A 50 0.64 4.42 -4.19
C PHE A 50 0.38 3.78 -5.53
N ALA A 51 1.37 3.03 -6.03
CA ALA A 51 1.24 2.23 -7.23
C ALA A 51 1.71 0.79 -6.99
N GLY A 52 1.05 -0.17 -7.62
CA GLY A 52 1.42 -1.59 -7.61
C GLY A 52 0.36 -2.50 -7.00
N SER A 53 0.47 -3.78 -7.34
CA SER A 53 -0.52 -4.81 -6.96
C SER A 53 -0.67 -4.99 -5.45
N VAL A 54 0.42 -4.88 -4.68
CA VAL A 54 0.38 -5.03 -3.22
C VAL A 54 -0.42 -3.89 -2.57
N ALA A 55 -0.10 -2.64 -2.91
CA ALA A 55 -0.83 -1.48 -2.40
C ALA A 55 -2.32 -1.53 -2.79
N TYR A 56 -2.63 -2.01 -4.00
CA TYR A 56 -4.00 -2.16 -4.47
C TYR A 56 -4.77 -3.27 -3.74
N HIS A 57 -4.15 -4.44 -3.54
CA HIS A 57 -4.82 -5.59 -2.90
C HIS A 57 -4.97 -5.45 -1.39
N PHE A 58 -4.08 -4.72 -0.73
CA PHE A 58 -4.11 -4.47 0.71
C PHE A 58 -4.47 -3.02 1.05
N LYS A 59 -5.19 -2.34 0.14
CA LYS A 59 -5.55 -0.92 0.26
C LYS A 59 -6.27 -0.60 1.57
N ASP A 60 -7.13 -1.49 2.05
CA ASP A 60 -7.96 -1.21 3.23
C ASP A 60 -7.08 -1.09 4.49
N ILE A 61 -6.13 -2.02 4.66
CA ILE A 61 -5.13 -1.98 5.75
C ILE A 61 -4.17 -0.81 5.55
N LEU A 62 -3.74 -0.54 4.31
CA LEU A 62 -2.88 0.60 4.01
C LEU A 62 -3.54 1.91 4.45
N MET A 63 -4.83 2.10 4.14
CA MET A 63 -5.61 3.28 4.53
C MET A 63 -5.80 3.36 6.05
N GLU A 64 -6.06 2.22 6.71
CA GLU A 64 -6.17 2.14 8.17
C GLU A 64 -4.87 2.61 8.86
N VAL A 65 -3.74 2.06 8.43
CA VAL A 65 -2.43 2.43 8.97
C VAL A 65 -2.11 3.90 8.68
N ALA A 66 -2.38 4.36 7.45
CA ALA A 66 -2.13 5.75 7.05
C ALA A 66 -2.92 6.74 7.92
N SER A 67 -4.19 6.44 8.19
CA SER A 67 -5.06 7.22 9.09
C SER A 67 -4.46 7.33 10.49
N GLY A 68 -3.91 6.23 11.03
CA GLY A 68 -3.22 6.22 12.33
C GLY A 68 -1.97 7.11 12.41
N PHE A 69 -1.38 7.48 11.25
CA PHE A 69 -0.23 8.40 11.17
C PHE A 69 -0.60 9.80 10.66
N GLU A 70 -1.88 10.10 10.50
CA GLU A 70 -2.37 11.36 9.91
C GLU A 70 -1.80 11.60 8.50
N ILE A 71 -1.61 10.53 7.72
CA ILE A 71 -1.11 10.59 6.34
C ILE A 71 -2.30 10.69 5.40
N GLU A 72 -2.36 11.77 4.60
CA GLU A 72 -3.36 11.89 3.55
C GLU A 72 -2.98 11.03 2.34
N VAL A 73 -3.72 9.95 2.12
CA VAL A 73 -3.51 9.06 0.96
C VAL A 73 -4.27 9.62 -0.25
N GLY A 74 -3.55 9.79 -1.36
CA GLY A 74 -4.10 10.17 -2.66
C GLY A 74 -4.61 8.96 -3.44
N THR A 75 -4.09 8.78 -4.66
CA THR A 75 -4.53 7.70 -5.54
C THR A 75 -3.77 6.42 -5.24
N ILE A 76 -4.47 5.29 -5.23
CA ILE A 76 -3.88 3.95 -5.20
C ILE A 76 -4.19 3.25 -6.52
N VAL A 77 -3.17 3.01 -7.35
CA VAL A 77 -3.33 2.37 -8.67
C VAL A 77 -2.67 1.00 -8.72
N GLN A 78 -3.30 0.02 -9.36
CA GLN A 78 -2.72 -1.33 -9.49
C GLN A 78 -1.54 -1.35 -10.47
N SER A 79 -1.67 -0.65 -11.59
CA SER A 79 -0.64 -0.47 -12.59
C SER A 79 -0.59 1.01 -13.01
N PRO A 80 0.60 1.65 -13.10
CA PRO A 80 0.73 3.03 -13.56
C PRO A 80 0.16 3.25 -14.97
N MET A 81 0.09 2.19 -15.77
CA MET A 81 -0.31 2.24 -17.17
C MET A 81 -1.78 2.65 -17.35
N GLU A 82 -2.67 2.29 -16.44
CA GLU A 82 -4.09 2.73 -16.49
C GLU A 82 -4.22 4.23 -16.29
N GLY A 83 -3.42 4.83 -15.40
CA GLY A 83 -3.40 6.27 -15.18
C GLY A 83 -2.88 7.04 -16.39
N LEU A 84 -1.88 6.49 -17.08
CA LEU A 84 -1.34 7.05 -18.32
C LEU A 84 -2.39 7.04 -19.45
N ILE A 85 -3.11 5.93 -19.63
CA ILE A 85 -4.17 5.83 -20.65
C ILE A 85 -5.25 6.90 -20.42
N ASN A 86 -5.71 7.07 -19.17
CA ASN A 86 -6.70 8.08 -18.84
C ASN A 86 -6.20 9.53 -19.01
N TYR A 87 -4.90 9.79 -18.81
CA TYR A 87 -4.31 11.11 -18.98
C TYR A 87 -4.15 11.50 -20.46
N TYR A 88 -3.82 10.54 -21.33
CA TYR A 88 -3.62 10.77 -22.77
C TYR A 88 -4.87 10.54 -23.64
N SER A 89 -5.96 10.01 -23.07
CA SER A 89 -7.24 9.83 -23.78
C SER A 89 -8.14 11.09 -23.74
N LYS A 90 -7.60 12.25 -23.38
CA LYS A 90 -8.32 13.53 -23.29
C LYS A 90 -7.88 14.49 -24.39
#